data_AF-I5ARV8-F1
#
_entry.id   AF-I5ARV8-F1
#
_cell.length_a   1.000
_cell.length_b   1.000
_cell.length_c   1.000
_cell.angle_alpha   90.00
_cell.angle_beta   90.00
_cell.angle_gamma   90.00
#
_symmetry.space_group_name_H-M   'P 1'
#
loop_
_entity.id
_entity.type
_entity.pdbx_description
1 polymer ?
#
loop_
_entity_poly.entity_id
_entity_poly.type
_entity_poly.pdbx_seq_one_letter_code
_entity_poly.pdbx_strand_id
1 'polypeptide(L)'
;MAKKKGGGGGDEGGNWMDTYGDLVTLLMTFFVLLYSMSSLDQSKWELFVKSIYPGMTDSDKDSAEMKLDAQVVSTSSVENIVAGESTMPENSVDDVNSLYIMFAQQMDAAGISDVQVSRGKDYTFIEFKNKAFFEGDSSALTASGRQALDIFCAVLAPEKDQVSQINIMGHTAAAQSAKTDSIRGDRMLASMRAAEVLVFIQEKNVIEPAKLVSMEYGEYRPIADNSTEEGRAANRRVEILLIDAGAEARNPDEYIEEMASGANSGTTVVTDGDPNTEVSFGEEAAASAVGSP
;
A
#
# COMPACT_ATOMS: atom_id res chain seq x y z
N MET A 1 -64.84 0.28 -54.65
CA MET A 1 -63.52 0.11 -54.02
C MET A 1 -63.73 -0.33 -52.59
N ALA A 2 -63.07 -1.42 -52.19
CA ALA A 2 -63.27 -2.07 -50.91
C ALA A 2 -62.14 -1.76 -49.92
N LYS A 3 -62.51 -1.75 -48.62
CA LYS A 3 -61.76 -2.23 -47.44
C LYS A 3 -60.88 -1.25 -46.62
N LYS A 4 -61.54 -0.60 -45.66
CA LYS A 4 -61.41 -0.70 -44.18
C LYS A 4 -60.02 -0.90 -43.52
N LYS A 5 -59.69 -0.01 -42.57
CA LYS A 5 -59.20 -0.22 -41.17
C LYS A 5 -59.25 1.16 -40.48
N GLY A 6 -59.78 1.42 -39.29
CA GLY A 6 -60.16 0.57 -38.16
C GLY A 6 -59.13 0.69 -37.03
N GLY A 7 -59.44 1.48 -35.99
CA GLY A 7 -58.74 1.55 -34.69
C GLY A 7 -58.27 2.98 -34.37
N GLY A 8 -58.63 3.65 -33.28
CA GLY A 8 -59.31 3.25 -32.05
C GLY A 8 -58.48 3.66 -30.83
N GLY A 9 -58.90 4.73 -30.14
CA GLY A 9 -58.79 4.95 -28.68
C GLY A 9 -57.41 5.20 -28.04
N GLY A 10 -57.38 6.10 -27.05
CA GLY A 10 -56.32 6.11 -26.02
C GLY A 10 -56.01 7.45 -25.36
N ASP A 11 -56.93 7.92 -24.52
CA ASP A 11 -56.78 8.78 -23.33
C ASP A 11 -55.52 9.66 -23.14
N GLU A 12 -55.73 10.99 -23.13
CA GLU A 12 -54.78 12.04 -22.70
C GLU A 12 -54.52 12.05 -21.16
N GLY A 13 -54.59 10.90 -20.49
CA GLY A 13 -54.46 10.77 -19.04
C GLY A 13 -53.10 10.27 -18.52
N GLY A 14 -52.15 9.89 -19.41
CA GLY A 14 -50.94 9.14 -19.05
C GLY A 14 -49.65 9.94 -18.83
N ASN A 15 -49.58 11.21 -19.24
CA ASN A 15 -48.29 11.94 -19.32
C ASN A 15 -47.67 12.29 -17.93
N TRP A 16 -48.50 12.42 -16.89
CA TRP A 16 -48.01 12.61 -15.52
C TRP A 16 -47.48 11.31 -14.90
N MET A 17 -47.98 10.15 -15.37
CA MET A 17 -47.55 8.83 -14.90
C MET A 17 -46.16 8.51 -15.43
N ASP A 18 -45.86 8.91 -16.66
CA ASP A 18 -44.54 8.71 -17.28
C ASP A 18 -43.46 9.57 -16.63
N THR A 19 -43.77 10.84 -16.30
CA THR A 19 -42.85 11.73 -15.57
C THR A 19 -42.65 11.30 -14.11
N TYR A 20 -43.70 10.77 -13.46
CA TYR A 20 -43.57 10.15 -12.15
C TYR A 20 -42.72 8.86 -12.20
N GLY A 21 -42.92 8.05 -13.25
CA GLY A 21 -42.12 6.86 -13.51
C GLY A 21 -40.64 7.18 -13.65
N ASP A 22 -40.30 8.20 -14.45
CA ASP A 22 -38.92 8.67 -14.65
C ASP A 22 -38.28 9.15 -13.33
N LEU A 23 -39.01 9.94 -12.53
CA LEU A 23 -38.54 10.41 -11.23
C LEU A 23 -38.28 9.26 -10.24
N VAL A 24 -39.15 8.25 -10.21
CA VAL A 24 -38.96 7.06 -9.35
C VAL A 24 -37.77 6.23 -9.80
N THR A 25 -37.56 6.08 -11.11
CA THR A 25 -36.37 5.37 -11.63
C THR A 25 -35.07 6.15 -11.40
N LEU A 26 -35.09 7.49 -11.49
CA LEU A 26 -33.95 8.33 -11.12
C LEU A 26 -33.63 8.21 -9.63
N LEU A 27 -34.66 8.16 -8.77
CA LEU A 27 -34.46 7.95 -7.34
C LEU A 27 -33.89 6.56 -7.05
N MET A 28 -34.41 5.53 -7.71
CA MET A 28 -33.92 4.15 -7.55
C MET A 28 -32.47 3.99 -8.02
N THR A 29 -32.13 4.54 -9.18
CA THR A 29 -30.75 4.51 -9.68
C THR A 29 -29.80 5.31 -8.79
N PHE A 30 -30.25 6.44 -8.25
CA PHE A 30 -29.49 7.22 -7.26
C PHE A 30 -29.24 6.42 -5.97
N PHE A 31 -30.23 5.73 -5.42
CA PHE A 31 -30.05 4.89 -4.22
C PHE A 31 -29.19 3.64 -4.48
N VAL A 32 -29.27 3.03 -5.66
CA VAL A 32 -28.37 1.94 -6.05
C VAL A 32 -26.92 2.43 -6.17
N LEU A 33 -26.69 3.64 -6.71
CA LEU A 33 -25.37 4.26 -6.74
C LEU A 33 -24.86 4.58 -5.34
N LEU A 34 -25.68 5.18 -4.47
CA LEU A 34 -25.32 5.41 -3.07
C LEU A 34 -25.03 4.11 -2.32
N TYR A 35 -25.81 3.06 -2.55
CA TYR A 35 -25.56 1.74 -1.96
C TYR A 35 -24.24 1.14 -2.45
N SER A 36 -23.89 1.33 -3.73
CA SER A 36 -22.59 0.89 -4.27
C SER A 36 -21.40 1.68 -3.71
N MET A 37 -21.60 2.93 -3.29
CA MET A 37 -20.58 3.75 -2.61
C MET A 37 -20.58 3.58 -1.09
N SER A 38 -21.58 2.90 -0.51
CA SER A 38 -21.79 2.81 0.94
C SER A 38 -21.28 1.51 1.56
N SER A 39 -20.56 0.66 0.82
CA SER A 39 -19.76 -0.38 1.47
C SER A 39 -18.52 0.27 2.08
N LEU A 40 -18.72 0.95 3.21
CA LEU A 40 -17.66 1.12 4.18
C LEU A 40 -17.24 -0.28 4.58
N ASP A 41 -16.08 -0.66 4.06
CA ASP A 41 -15.42 -1.92 4.33
C ASP A 41 -15.33 -2.10 5.85
N GLN A 42 -16.07 -3.07 6.38
CA GLN A 42 -16.19 -3.29 7.82
C GLN A 42 -14.81 -3.53 8.44
N SER A 43 -13.88 -4.09 7.67
CA SER A 43 -12.48 -4.26 8.05
C SER A 43 -11.74 -2.92 8.18
N LYS A 44 -12.01 -1.93 7.31
CA LYS A 44 -11.43 -0.58 7.43
C LYS A 44 -11.99 0.19 8.61
N TRP A 45 -13.29 0.03 8.91
CA TRP A 45 -13.90 0.62 10.09
C TRP A 45 -13.34 0.02 11.38
N GLU A 46 -13.16 -1.30 11.42
CA GLU A 46 -12.52 -1.98 12.56
C GLU A 46 -11.07 -1.53 12.75
N LEU A 47 -10.32 -1.38 11.66
CA LEU A 47 -8.95 -0.84 11.70
C LEU A 47 -8.90 0.61 12.19
N PHE A 48 -9.85 1.46 11.77
CA PHE A 48 -9.98 2.84 12.23
C PHE A 48 -10.38 2.93 13.72
N VAL A 49 -11.35 2.12 14.15
CA VAL A 49 -11.76 2.09 15.57
C VAL A 49 -10.62 1.56 16.44
N LYS A 50 -9.85 0.58 15.95
CA LYS A 50 -8.67 0.02 16.63
C LYS A 50 -7.50 1.01 16.69
N SER A 51 -7.34 1.89 15.70
CA SER A 51 -6.31 2.94 15.73
C SER A 51 -6.65 4.09 16.68
N ILE A 52 -7.94 4.46 16.81
CA ILE A 52 -8.40 5.50 17.74
C ILE A 52 -8.41 4.98 19.20
N TYR A 53 -8.69 3.70 19.43
CA TYR A 53 -8.75 3.08 20.76
C TYR A 53 -7.85 1.84 20.89
N PRO A 54 -6.52 2.02 21.00
CA PRO A 54 -5.58 0.91 21.18
C PRO A 54 -5.73 0.31 22.59
N GLY A 55 -6.65 -0.65 22.75
CA GLY A 55 -6.88 -1.35 24.02
C GLY A 55 -8.27 -1.98 24.23
N MET A 56 -9.21 -1.85 23.28
CA MET A 56 -10.55 -2.41 23.43
C MET A 56 -10.54 -3.93 23.27
N THR A 57 -11.02 -4.66 24.29
CA THR A 57 -11.11 -6.13 24.25
C THR A 57 -12.41 -6.57 23.58
N ASP A 58 -12.41 -7.77 22.99
CA ASP A 58 -13.59 -8.36 22.31
C ASP A 58 -14.85 -8.45 23.19
N SER A 59 -14.70 -8.33 24.52
CA SER A 59 -15.79 -8.31 25.49
C SER A 59 -16.64 -7.02 25.46
N ASP A 60 -16.16 -5.95 24.83
CA ASP A 60 -16.88 -4.67 24.75
C ASP A 60 -17.63 -4.48 23.42
N LYS A 61 -17.53 -5.46 22.50
CA LYS A 61 -18.15 -5.43 21.16
C LYS A 61 -19.69 -5.31 21.19
N ASP A 62 -20.33 -5.78 22.25
CA ASP A 62 -21.80 -5.69 22.43
C ASP A 62 -22.29 -4.29 22.82
N SER A 63 -21.39 -3.36 23.19
CA SER A 63 -21.77 -1.99 23.59
C SER A 63 -21.60 -0.97 22.46
N ALA A 64 -21.02 -1.38 21.32
CA ALA A 64 -20.73 -0.51 20.18
C ALA A 64 -21.79 -0.57 19.07
N GLU A 65 -22.87 -1.34 19.25
CA GLU A 65 -24.05 -1.19 18.41
C GLU A 65 -24.93 -0.03 18.92
N MET A 66 -24.94 1.04 18.11
CA MET A 66 -25.93 2.12 18.10
C MET A 66 -25.93 3.11 19.28
N LYS A 67 -25.07 4.14 19.21
CA LYS A 67 -25.44 5.55 19.52
C LYS A 67 -24.63 6.53 18.67
N LEU A 68 -25.17 6.88 17.52
CA LEU A 68 -24.84 8.16 16.88
C LEU A 68 -25.64 9.24 17.63
N ASP A 69 -25.02 9.90 18.60
CA ASP A 69 -25.50 11.20 19.06
C ASP A 69 -24.36 12.07 19.56
N ALA A 70 -24.43 13.35 19.21
CA ALA A 70 -23.37 14.33 19.33
C ALA A 70 -23.10 14.75 20.78
N GLN A 71 -21.85 14.68 21.27
CA GLN A 71 -21.40 15.54 22.37
C GLN A 71 -19.86 15.66 22.55
N VAL A 72 -19.33 16.79 22.10
CA VAL A 72 -18.46 17.76 22.83
C VAL A 72 -17.68 17.28 24.07
N VAL A 73 -16.34 17.37 23.96
CA VAL A 73 -15.31 17.81 24.95
C VAL A 73 -15.27 17.13 26.33
N SER A 74 -14.10 16.57 26.69
CA SER A 74 -13.34 16.79 27.96
C SER A 74 -12.10 15.89 27.99
N THR A 75 -10.88 16.43 27.85
CA THR A 75 -9.90 16.76 28.91
C THR A 75 -9.45 15.59 29.80
N SER A 76 -8.17 15.23 29.63
CA SER A 76 -7.13 15.08 30.66
C SER A 76 -7.35 14.12 31.84
N SER A 77 -6.40 13.18 32.01
CA SER A 77 -5.57 12.94 33.22
C SER A 77 -5.52 11.50 33.75
N VAL A 78 -4.28 10.97 33.80
CA VAL A 78 -3.62 10.37 35.00
C VAL A 78 -3.79 8.86 35.32
N GLU A 79 -2.62 8.19 35.22
CA GLU A 79 -1.99 7.17 36.10
C GLU A 79 -2.46 5.70 36.22
N ASN A 80 -1.52 4.82 35.83
CA ASN A 80 -0.90 3.66 36.53
C ASN A 80 -1.73 2.49 37.12
N ILE A 81 -1.15 1.28 36.94
CA ILE A 81 -1.00 0.13 37.87
C ILE A 81 -1.44 -1.26 37.32
N VAL A 82 -0.40 -2.04 36.96
CA VAL A 82 -0.13 -3.46 37.29
C VAL A 82 -0.63 -4.62 36.41
N ALA A 83 0.38 -5.37 35.98
CA ALA A 83 0.52 -6.80 35.68
C ALA A 83 -0.71 -7.72 35.79
N GLY A 84 -0.92 -8.48 34.70
CA GLY A 84 -1.79 -9.65 34.67
C GLY A 84 -1.60 -10.45 33.38
N GLU A 85 -0.65 -11.38 33.43
CA GLU A 85 -0.67 -12.70 32.77
C GLU A 85 -1.44 -12.82 31.43
N SER A 86 -0.72 -12.73 30.31
CA SER A 86 -1.25 -12.96 28.97
C SER A 86 -1.46 -14.46 28.71
N THR A 87 -2.69 -14.94 28.90
CA THR A 87 -3.17 -16.15 28.23
C THR A 87 -3.66 -15.78 26.84
N MET A 88 -2.88 -16.11 25.82
CA MET A 88 -3.23 -15.97 24.40
C MET A 88 -4.40 -16.90 24.04
N PRO A 89 -5.49 -16.41 23.43
CA PRO A 89 -6.33 -17.25 22.60
C PRO A 89 -5.86 -17.17 21.13
N GLU A 90 -5.44 -18.33 20.68
CA GLU A 90 -5.23 -18.81 19.32
C GLU A 90 -6.41 -18.45 18.37
N ASN A 91 -6.13 -17.70 17.30
CA ASN A 91 -6.74 -17.81 15.95
C ASN A 91 -6.15 -16.74 15.01
N SER A 92 -5.22 -17.17 14.15
CA SER A 92 -4.36 -16.36 13.31
C SER A 92 -4.90 -16.18 11.88
N VAL A 93 -5.54 -15.05 11.60
CA VAL A 93 -5.65 -14.50 10.23
C VAL A 93 -5.29 -13.00 10.16
N ASP A 94 -5.03 -12.32 11.28
CA ASP A 94 -4.89 -10.85 11.31
C ASP A 94 -3.45 -10.30 11.42
N ASP A 95 -2.42 -11.13 11.29
CA ASP A 95 -1.05 -10.72 11.65
C ASP A 95 -0.26 -10.16 10.47
N VAL A 96 -0.34 -10.75 9.27
CA VAL A 96 0.42 -10.31 8.09
C VAL A 96 -0.09 -8.99 7.50
N ASN A 97 -1.40 -8.73 7.59
CA ASN A 97 -1.98 -7.45 7.18
C ASN A 97 -1.48 -6.27 8.04
N SER A 98 -0.92 -6.53 9.22
CA SER A 98 -0.32 -5.48 10.04
C SER A 98 1.11 -5.15 9.61
N LEU A 99 1.83 -6.07 8.94
CA LEU A 99 3.26 -5.93 8.67
C LEU A 99 3.60 -4.73 7.79
N TYR A 100 2.80 -4.50 6.74
CA TYR A 100 3.03 -3.38 5.83
C TYR A 100 2.77 -2.02 6.50
N ILE A 101 1.77 -1.95 7.38
CA ILE A 101 1.48 -0.76 8.19
C ILE A 101 2.61 -0.54 9.19
N MET A 102 3.10 -1.60 9.85
CA MET A 102 4.22 -1.53 10.78
C MET A 102 5.50 -1.04 10.09
N PHE A 103 5.79 -1.50 8.87
CA PHE A 103 6.92 -0.98 8.10
C PHE A 103 6.80 0.53 7.90
N ALA A 104 5.68 0.99 7.38
CA ALA A 104 5.48 2.41 7.11
C ALA A 104 5.58 3.26 8.40
N GLN A 105 4.87 2.85 9.46
CA GLN A 105 4.88 3.55 10.74
C GLN A 105 6.27 3.64 11.37
N GLN A 106 7.04 2.55 11.35
CA GLN A 106 8.38 2.55 11.93
C GLN A 106 9.37 3.36 11.09
N MET A 107 9.19 3.40 9.76
CA MET A 107 9.98 4.24 8.88
C MET A 107 9.69 5.73 9.10
N ASP A 108 8.41 6.12 9.20
CA ASP A 108 8.01 7.49 9.54
C ASP A 108 8.51 7.90 10.94
N ALA A 109 8.37 7.02 11.94
CA ALA A 109 8.88 7.25 13.29
C ALA A 109 10.40 7.49 13.33
N ALA A 110 11.14 6.88 12.42
CA ALA A 110 12.57 7.03 12.27
C ALA A 110 12.99 8.24 11.40
N GLY A 111 12.02 8.99 10.87
CA GLY A 111 12.25 10.14 10.00
C GLY A 111 12.68 9.76 8.58
N ILE A 112 12.32 8.55 8.12
CA ILE A 112 12.68 8.04 6.79
C ILE A 112 11.53 8.31 5.83
N SER A 113 11.71 9.33 5.00
CA SER A 113 10.78 9.64 3.90
C SER A 113 11.11 8.85 2.63
N ASP A 114 10.23 8.95 1.63
CA ASP A 114 10.44 8.40 0.29
C ASP A 114 10.49 6.87 0.21
N VAL A 115 9.84 6.18 1.15
CA VAL A 115 9.55 4.75 1.05
C VAL A 115 8.08 4.56 0.75
N GLN A 116 7.78 3.77 -0.27
CA GLN A 116 6.42 3.35 -0.55
C GLN A 116 6.26 1.89 -0.11
N VAL A 117 5.20 1.60 0.64
CA VAL A 117 4.86 0.26 1.10
C VAL A 117 3.45 -0.04 0.65
N SER A 118 3.25 -1.12 -0.11
CA SER A 118 1.96 -1.54 -0.62
C SER A 118 1.66 -2.98 -0.26
N ARG A 119 0.40 -3.25 0.08
CA ARG A 119 -0.06 -4.61 0.38
C ARG A 119 -0.91 -5.17 -0.74
N GLY A 120 -0.45 -6.26 -1.34
CA GLY A 120 -1.26 -7.10 -2.22
C GLY A 120 -1.99 -8.19 -1.44
N LYS A 121 -2.61 -9.12 -2.17
CA LYS A 121 -3.38 -10.22 -1.56
C LYS A 121 -2.54 -11.13 -0.64
N ASP A 122 -1.36 -11.51 -1.11
CA ASP A 122 -0.47 -12.50 -0.48
C ASP A 122 1.01 -12.07 -0.52
N TYR A 123 1.23 -10.76 -0.63
CA TYR A 123 2.56 -10.18 -0.70
C TYR A 123 2.57 -8.73 -0.22
N THR A 124 3.75 -8.28 0.21
CA THR A 124 4.03 -6.89 0.54
C THR A 124 5.13 -6.37 -0.38
N PHE A 125 4.89 -5.23 -1.01
CA PHE A 125 5.83 -4.59 -1.92
C PHE A 125 6.37 -3.31 -1.27
N ILE A 126 7.67 -3.13 -1.30
CA ILE A 126 8.36 -1.99 -0.71
C ILE A 126 9.26 -1.36 -1.75
N GLU A 127 9.08 -0.08 -2.04
CA GLU A 127 9.93 0.68 -2.96
C GLU A 127 10.74 1.72 -2.19
N PHE A 128 12.06 1.67 -2.31
CA PHE A 128 12.98 2.66 -1.77
C PHE A 128 13.53 3.54 -2.90
N LYS A 129 13.23 4.85 -2.89
CA LYS A 129 13.78 5.79 -3.88
C LYS A 129 15.27 6.06 -3.63
N ASN A 130 16.08 6.18 -4.71
CA ASN A 130 17.56 6.15 -4.61
C ASN A 130 18.18 7.14 -3.65
N LYS A 131 17.72 8.41 -3.66
CA LYS A 131 18.51 9.52 -3.10
C LYS A 131 18.74 9.37 -1.60
N ALA A 132 17.84 8.70 -0.91
CA ALA A 132 17.99 8.37 0.51
C ALA A 132 18.75 7.06 0.74
N PHE A 133 18.75 6.15 -0.24
CA PHE A 133 19.09 4.73 0.00
C PHE A 133 20.50 4.33 -0.47
N PHE A 134 20.98 4.83 -1.61
CA PHE A 134 22.35 4.61 -2.10
C PHE A 134 23.09 5.91 -2.39
N GLU A 135 24.42 5.86 -2.28
CA GLU A 135 25.29 6.92 -2.78
C GLU A 135 25.22 6.96 -4.32
N GLY A 136 24.84 8.09 -4.93
CA GLY A 136 24.95 8.39 -6.37
C GLY A 136 24.89 7.20 -7.35
N ASP A 137 25.84 7.13 -8.28
CA ASP A 137 26.05 6.01 -9.21
C ASP A 137 26.82 4.83 -8.55
N SER A 138 26.52 4.54 -7.28
CA SER A 138 27.14 3.47 -6.48
C SER A 138 26.10 2.46 -5.97
N SER A 139 26.59 1.31 -5.53
CA SER A 139 25.84 0.31 -4.76
C SER A 139 26.03 0.47 -3.26
N ALA A 140 26.89 1.39 -2.81
CA ALA A 140 27.11 1.62 -1.38
C ALA A 140 25.86 2.21 -0.71
N LEU A 141 25.35 1.52 0.31
CA LEU A 141 24.23 1.99 1.14
C LEU A 141 24.63 3.24 1.94
N THR A 142 23.77 4.26 1.93
CA THR A 142 23.93 5.45 2.79
C THR A 142 23.65 5.10 4.26
N ALA A 143 23.92 6.04 5.18
CA ALA A 143 23.53 5.87 6.58
C ALA A 143 22.00 5.74 6.75
N SER A 144 21.21 6.52 6.00
CA SER A 144 19.74 6.45 6.03
C SER A 144 19.22 5.14 5.43
N GLY A 145 19.82 4.66 4.33
CA GLY A 145 19.47 3.37 3.75
C GLY A 145 19.75 2.20 4.68
N ARG A 146 20.88 2.24 5.41
CA ARG A 146 21.16 1.24 6.46
C ARG A 146 20.15 1.29 7.60
N GLN A 147 19.77 2.47 8.05
CA GLN A 147 18.74 2.63 9.10
C GLN A 147 17.37 2.12 8.63
N ALA A 148 16.99 2.38 7.38
CA ALA A 148 15.77 1.83 6.79
C ALA A 148 15.79 0.29 6.78
N LEU A 149 16.92 -0.31 6.41
CA LEU A 149 17.09 -1.76 6.44
C LEU A 149 17.16 -2.33 7.87
N ASP A 150 17.67 -1.58 8.84
CA ASP A 150 17.63 -1.96 10.26
C ASP A 150 16.18 -2.08 10.74
N ILE A 151 15.35 -1.08 10.42
CA ILE A 151 13.91 -1.08 10.74
C ILE A 151 13.21 -2.22 10.00
N PHE A 152 13.49 -2.39 8.72
CA PHE A 152 12.97 -3.49 7.93
C PHE A 152 13.27 -4.84 8.60
N CYS A 153 14.52 -5.08 9.01
CA CYS A 153 14.88 -6.32 9.68
C CYS A 153 14.22 -6.47 11.06
N ALA A 154 14.06 -5.38 11.82
CA ALA A 154 13.41 -5.41 13.13
C ALA A 154 11.92 -5.76 13.04
N VAL A 155 11.22 -5.21 12.04
CA VAL A 155 9.81 -5.48 11.77
C VAL A 155 9.62 -6.87 11.15
N LEU A 156 10.55 -7.34 10.32
CA LEU A 156 10.52 -8.67 9.71
C LEU A 156 10.80 -9.80 10.71
N ALA A 157 11.70 -9.59 11.68
CA ALA A 157 12.19 -10.63 12.58
C ALA A 157 11.09 -11.42 13.34
N PRO A 158 10.05 -10.79 13.94
CA PRO A 158 8.96 -11.53 14.57
C PRO A 158 8.13 -12.33 13.56
N GLU A 159 7.97 -11.82 12.33
CA GLU A 159 7.10 -12.40 11.30
C GLU A 159 7.84 -13.28 10.28
N LYS A 160 9.10 -13.65 10.54
CA LYS A 160 9.96 -14.40 9.60
C LYS A 160 9.37 -15.73 9.11
N ASP A 161 8.49 -16.34 9.90
CA ASP A 161 7.84 -17.62 9.58
C ASP A 161 6.62 -17.44 8.67
N GLN A 162 6.07 -16.23 8.62
CA GLN A 162 4.98 -15.83 7.72
C GLN A 162 5.48 -15.38 6.35
N VAL A 163 6.80 -15.40 6.11
CA VAL A 163 7.42 -15.02 4.83
C VAL A 163 8.01 -16.26 4.17
N SER A 164 7.61 -16.54 2.93
CA SER A 164 8.15 -17.65 2.13
C SER A 164 9.41 -17.25 1.37
N GLN A 165 9.44 -16.04 0.79
CA GLN A 165 10.55 -15.55 -0.04
C GLN A 165 10.60 -14.02 0.00
N ILE A 166 11.81 -13.47 -0.11
CA ILE A 166 12.07 -12.03 -0.27
C ILE A 166 12.86 -11.82 -1.55
N ASN A 167 12.24 -11.09 -2.46
CA ASN A 167 12.75 -10.73 -3.77
C ASN A 167 13.28 -9.29 -3.74
N ILE A 168 14.58 -9.11 -3.95
CA ILE A 168 15.26 -7.81 -3.91
C ILE A 168 15.64 -7.44 -5.33
N MET A 169 15.05 -6.37 -5.85
CA MET A 169 15.09 -6.01 -7.26
C MET A 169 15.85 -4.70 -7.45
N GLY A 170 16.97 -4.78 -8.15
CA GLY A 170 17.86 -3.65 -8.42
C GLY A 170 17.54 -2.95 -9.74
N HIS A 171 17.42 -1.62 -9.68
CA HIS A 171 17.18 -0.77 -10.84
C HIS A 171 18.20 0.38 -10.93
N THR A 172 18.40 0.83 -12.16
CA THR A 172 19.24 1.97 -12.54
C THR A 172 18.41 2.90 -13.43
N ALA A 173 18.90 4.13 -13.62
CA ALA A 173 18.32 5.04 -14.60
C ALA A 173 19.12 4.99 -15.89
N ALA A 174 18.47 5.37 -17.00
CA ALA A 174 19.17 5.44 -18.28
C ALA A 174 20.28 6.50 -18.23
N ALA A 175 21.46 6.12 -18.74
CA ALA A 175 22.63 6.99 -18.74
C ALA A 175 22.40 8.20 -19.67
N GLN A 176 22.77 9.40 -19.20
CA GLN A 176 22.59 10.64 -19.94
C GLN A 176 23.57 10.81 -21.11
N SER A 177 24.59 9.96 -21.16
CA SER A 177 25.63 9.95 -22.19
C SER A 177 26.00 8.51 -22.51
N ALA A 178 26.01 8.17 -23.80
CA ALA A 178 26.42 6.85 -24.32
C ALA A 178 27.89 6.46 -23.98
N LYS A 179 28.63 7.32 -23.26
CA LYS A 179 30.03 7.11 -22.88
C LYS A 179 30.22 6.48 -21.49
N THR A 180 29.24 6.55 -20.59
CA THR A 180 29.50 6.26 -19.17
C THR A 180 29.03 4.89 -18.69
N ASP A 181 28.04 4.26 -19.32
CA ASP A 181 27.67 2.90 -18.92
C ASP A 181 27.47 2.00 -20.13
N SER A 182 28.42 1.09 -20.30
CA SER A 182 28.20 -0.11 -21.11
C SER A 182 27.00 -0.88 -20.53
N ILE A 183 26.27 -1.64 -21.35
CA ILE A 183 25.21 -2.58 -20.89
C ILE A 183 25.69 -3.41 -19.68
N ARG A 184 26.98 -3.75 -19.66
CA ARG A 184 27.62 -4.44 -18.53
C ARG A 184 27.65 -3.61 -17.25
N GLY A 185 27.98 -2.32 -17.32
CA GLY A 185 28.03 -1.41 -16.17
C GLY A 185 26.65 -1.23 -15.54
N ASP A 186 25.65 -0.94 -16.36
CA ASP A 186 24.25 -0.84 -15.96
C ASP A 186 23.77 -2.11 -15.22
N ARG A 187 23.92 -3.27 -15.87
CA ARG A 187 23.52 -4.55 -15.30
C ARG A 187 24.28 -4.89 -14.03
N MET A 188 25.58 -4.62 -13.99
CA MET A 188 26.41 -4.88 -12.82
C MET A 188 26.03 -3.98 -11.66
N LEU A 189 25.77 -2.69 -11.89
CA LEU A 189 25.37 -1.75 -10.85
C LEU A 189 24.02 -2.14 -10.24
N ALA A 190 23.03 -2.47 -11.07
CA ALA A 190 21.75 -2.98 -10.61
C ALA A 190 21.89 -4.25 -9.77
N SER A 191 22.70 -5.20 -10.25
CA SER A 191 23.00 -6.45 -9.54
C SER A 191 23.71 -6.20 -8.20
N MET A 192 24.71 -5.32 -8.17
CA MET A 192 25.42 -4.95 -6.95
C MET A 192 24.51 -4.28 -5.93
N ARG A 193 23.60 -3.38 -6.35
CA ARG A 193 22.62 -2.76 -5.43
C ARG A 193 21.72 -3.79 -4.76
N ALA A 194 21.16 -4.72 -5.54
CA ALA A 194 20.34 -5.79 -4.98
C ALA A 194 21.15 -6.71 -4.04
N ALA A 195 22.39 -7.01 -4.41
CA ALA A 195 23.28 -7.84 -3.60
C ALA A 195 23.68 -7.17 -2.28
N GLU A 196 23.96 -5.87 -2.25
CA GLU A 196 24.32 -5.13 -1.02
C GLU A 196 23.17 -5.14 0.00
N VAL A 197 21.93 -4.98 -0.47
CA VAL A 197 20.74 -5.09 0.37
C VAL A 197 20.56 -6.52 0.90
N LEU A 198 20.74 -7.52 0.03
CA LEU A 198 20.67 -8.93 0.42
C LEU A 198 21.70 -9.27 1.49
N VAL A 199 22.96 -8.88 1.28
CA VAL A 199 24.06 -9.11 2.21
C VAL A 199 23.76 -8.43 3.54
N PHE A 200 23.28 -7.19 3.53
CA PHE A 200 22.89 -6.49 4.76
C PHE A 200 21.83 -7.27 5.55
N ILE A 201 20.75 -7.72 4.90
CA ILE A 201 19.67 -8.49 5.55
C ILE A 201 20.22 -9.83 6.09
N GLN A 202 21.08 -10.48 5.32
CA GLN A 202 21.71 -11.74 5.71
C GLN A 202 22.62 -11.59 6.93
N GLU A 203 23.38 -10.49 7.03
CA GLU A 203 24.22 -10.17 8.19
C GLU A 203 23.40 -9.92 9.47
N LYS A 204 22.15 -9.48 9.35
CA LYS A 204 21.22 -9.34 10.49
C LYS A 204 20.71 -10.67 11.02
N ASN A 205 20.81 -11.74 10.23
CA ASN A 205 20.43 -13.10 10.62
C ASN A 205 18.96 -13.18 11.14
N VAL A 206 18.06 -12.41 10.53
CA VAL A 206 16.63 -12.36 10.89
C VAL A 206 15.78 -13.35 10.10
N ILE A 207 16.25 -13.75 8.92
CA ILE A 207 15.57 -14.67 8.01
C ILE A 207 16.57 -15.66 7.41
N GLU A 208 16.10 -16.86 7.07
CA GLU A 208 16.93 -17.87 6.43
C GLU A 208 17.49 -17.38 5.09
N PRO A 209 18.80 -17.52 4.84
CA PRO A 209 19.41 -17.03 3.59
C PRO A 209 18.81 -17.65 2.32
N ALA A 210 18.26 -18.86 2.41
CA ALA A 210 17.61 -19.55 1.29
C ALA A 210 16.32 -18.86 0.82
N LYS A 211 15.71 -18.00 1.66
CA LYS A 211 14.52 -17.23 1.31
C LYS A 211 14.86 -15.91 0.60
N LEU A 212 16.13 -15.51 0.55
CA LEU A 212 16.56 -14.25 -0.06
C LEU A 212 16.96 -14.47 -1.53
N VAL A 213 16.37 -13.69 -2.43
CA VAL A 213 16.65 -13.74 -3.86
C VAL A 213 16.94 -12.32 -4.36
N SER A 214 18.13 -12.13 -4.94
CA SER A 214 18.49 -10.88 -5.64
C SER A 214 18.19 -11.00 -7.13
N MET A 215 17.62 -9.94 -7.72
CA MET A 215 17.33 -9.83 -9.15
C MET A 215 17.82 -8.48 -9.69
N GLU A 216 18.25 -8.45 -10.95
CA GLU A 216 18.63 -7.21 -11.64
C GLU A 216 17.77 -6.91 -12.88
N TYR A 217 17.32 -5.66 -12.97
CA TYR A 217 16.57 -5.18 -14.15
C TYR A 217 17.33 -4.12 -14.95
N GLY A 218 18.29 -3.42 -14.34
CA GLY A 218 18.98 -2.31 -14.99
C GLY A 218 18.03 -1.16 -15.32
N GLU A 219 18.30 -0.46 -16.42
CA GLU A 219 17.49 0.67 -16.90
C GLU A 219 16.17 0.25 -17.59
N TYR A 220 15.97 -1.05 -17.82
CA TYR A 220 14.95 -1.58 -18.74
C TYR A 220 13.55 -1.73 -18.13
N ARG A 221 13.36 -1.30 -16.88
CA ARG A 221 12.05 -1.17 -16.22
C ARG A 221 11.88 0.22 -15.60
N PRO A 222 11.76 1.28 -16.43
CA PRO A 222 11.56 2.63 -15.93
C PRO A 222 10.13 2.80 -15.42
N ILE A 223 9.99 3.48 -14.28
CA ILE A 223 8.71 3.91 -13.71
C ILE A 223 8.43 5.40 -13.99
N ALA A 224 9.45 6.14 -14.44
CA ALA A 224 9.36 7.55 -14.78
C ALA A 224 10.20 7.90 -16.01
N ASP A 225 10.01 9.11 -16.53
CA ASP A 225 10.73 9.59 -17.73
C ASP A 225 12.23 9.79 -17.46
N ASN A 226 13.10 9.09 -18.19
CA ASN A 226 14.54 9.23 -18.08
C ASN A 226 15.08 10.57 -18.65
N SER A 227 14.25 11.36 -19.32
CA SER A 227 14.66 12.67 -19.85
C SER A 227 14.86 13.71 -18.74
N THR A 228 14.14 13.59 -17.61
CA THR A 228 14.20 14.53 -16.47
C THR A 228 15.10 14.00 -15.35
N GLU A 229 15.64 14.90 -14.51
CA GLU A 229 16.45 14.46 -13.36
C GLU A 229 15.59 13.78 -12.31
N GLU A 230 14.37 14.26 -12.14
CA GLU A 230 13.36 13.72 -11.25
C GLU A 230 12.99 12.29 -11.66
N GLY A 231 12.74 12.05 -12.94
CA GLY A 231 12.40 10.72 -13.43
C GLY A 231 13.58 9.75 -13.42
N ARG A 232 14.81 10.21 -13.69
CA ARG A 232 16.02 9.41 -13.43
C ARG A 232 16.20 9.10 -11.94
N ALA A 233 15.91 10.04 -11.06
CA ALA A 233 15.99 9.82 -9.62
C ALA A 233 14.99 8.77 -9.14
N ALA A 234 13.77 8.76 -9.69
CA ALA A 234 12.78 7.72 -9.43
C ALA A 234 13.20 6.37 -10.01
N ASN A 235 13.76 6.33 -11.23
CA ASN A 235 14.18 5.07 -11.86
C ASN A 235 15.34 4.38 -11.15
N ARG A 236 16.22 5.14 -10.48
CA ARG A 236 17.18 4.59 -9.52
C ARG A 236 16.40 4.21 -8.26
N ARG A 237 16.25 2.93 -7.99
CA ARG A 237 15.49 2.43 -6.84
C ARG A 237 15.85 0.99 -6.56
N VAL A 238 15.51 0.54 -5.36
CA VAL A 238 15.43 -0.88 -5.03
C VAL A 238 14.03 -1.18 -4.57
N GLU A 239 13.48 -2.24 -5.12
CA GLU A 239 12.18 -2.77 -4.77
C GLU A 239 12.38 -4.07 -3.98
N ILE A 240 11.63 -4.25 -2.91
CA ILE A 240 11.61 -5.48 -2.10
C ILE A 240 10.20 -6.04 -2.15
N LEU A 241 10.07 -7.26 -2.65
CA LEU A 241 8.83 -8.02 -2.68
C LEU A 241 8.91 -9.14 -1.66
N LEU A 242 8.09 -9.06 -0.62
CA LEU A 242 7.94 -10.08 0.41
C LEU A 242 6.73 -10.93 0.04
N ILE A 243 6.94 -12.23 -0.14
CA ILE A 243 5.90 -13.18 -0.48
C ILE A 243 5.52 -13.91 0.81
N ASP A 244 4.22 -13.98 1.10
CA ASP A 244 3.73 -14.59 2.31
C ASP A 244 3.92 -16.12 2.29
N ALA A 245 3.96 -16.72 3.47
CA ALA A 245 3.91 -18.17 3.62
C ALA A 245 2.53 -18.68 3.16
N GLY A 246 2.54 -19.67 2.27
CA GLY A 246 1.31 -20.24 1.70
C GLY A 246 0.74 -19.47 0.51
N ALA A 247 1.39 -18.38 0.08
CA ALA A 247 1.08 -17.71 -1.19
C ALA A 247 1.17 -18.69 -2.37
N GLU A 248 0.36 -18.46 -3.40
CA GLU A 248 0.44 -19.27 -4.62
C GLU A 248 1.74 -18.93 -5.36
N ALA A 249 2.41 -19.96 -5.91
CA ALA A 249 3.62 -19.75 -6.68
C ALA A 249 3.26 -19.02 -7.99
N ARG A 250 3.69 -17.76 -8.11
CA ARG A 250 3.49 -16.91 -9.29
C ARG A 250 4.83 -16.47 -9.88
N ASN A 251 4.82 -16.06 -11.14
CA ASN A 251 5.98 -15.41 -11.74
C ASN A 251 6.18 -14.03 -11.06
N PRO A 252 7.41 -13.64 -10.66
CA PRO A 252 7.70 -12.29 -10.15
C PRO A 252 7.10 -11.15 -10.97
N ASP A 253 7.02 -11.29 -12.30
CA ASP A 253 6.44 -10.29 -13.18
C ASP A 253 4.95 -10.04 -12.94
N GLU A 254 4.19 -11.06 -12.51
CA GLU A 254 2.76 -10.92 -12.22
C GLU A 254 2.52 -9.99 -11.02
N TYR A 255 3.37 -10.06 -9.98
CA TYR A 255 3.29 -9.16 -8.83
C TYR A 255 3.55 -7.70 -9.22
N ILE A 256 4.51 -7.49 -10.14
CA ILE A 256 4.89 -6.15 -10.61
C ILE A 256 3.78 -5.57 -11.50
N GLU A 257 3.18 -6.38 -12.37
CA GLU A 257 2.04 -5.97 -13.19
C GLU A 257 0.82 -5.59 -12.34
N GLU A 258 0.51 -6.37 -11.30
CA GLU A 258 -0.56 -6.09 -10.33
C GLU A 258 -0.31 -4.77 -9.57
N MET A 259 0.93 -4.53 -9.16
CA MET A 259 1.33 -3.25 -8.56
C MET A 259 1.15 -2.09 -9.56
N ALA A 260 1.67 -2.23 -10.77
CA ALA A 260 1.63 -1.20 -11.80
C ALA A 260 0.21 -0.89 -12.31
N SER A 261 -0.72 -1.85 -12.19
CA SER A 261 -2.13 -1.62 -12.53
C SER A 261 -2.87 -0.75 -11.51
N GLY A 262 -2.24 -0.42 -10.38
CA GLY A 262 -2.85 0.35 -9.30
C GLY A 262 -3.87 -0.43 -8.48
N ALA A 263 -3.89 -1.76 -8.57
CA ALA A 263 -4.82 -2.61 -7.81
C ALA A 263 -4.65 -2.44 -6.28
N ASN A 264 -3.43 -2.08 -5.87
CA ASN A 264 -3.04 -1.91 -4.46
C ASN A 264 -3.06 -0.45 -3.99
N SER A 265 -3.66 0.48 -4.74
CA SER A 265 -3.68 1.91 -4.37
C SER A 265 -4.30 2.16 -2.98
N GLY A 266 -5.39 1.46 -2.66
CA GLY A 266 -6.08 1.53 -1.37
C GLY A 266 -5.33 0.91 -0.19
N THR A 267 -4.20 0.25 -0.46
CA THR A 267 -3.32 -0.39 0.54
C THR A 267 -1.87 0.07 0.41
N THR A 268 -1.64 1.14 -0.36
CA THR A 268 -0.34 1.78 -0.51
C THR A 268 -0.21 2.90 0.49
N VAL A 269 0.91 2.91 1.21
CA VAL A 269 1.34 3.95 2.14
C VAL A 269 2.63 4.54 1.61
N VAL A 270 2.76 5.86 1.67
CA VAL A 270 4.00 6.57 1.36
C VAL A 270 4.50 7.23 2.64
N THR A 271 5.76 7.01 2.98
CA THR A 271 6.37 7.61 4.17
C THR A 271 6.81 9.04 3.88
N ASP A 272 6.41 9.94 4.78
CA ASP A 272 6.72 11.37 4.71
C ASP A 272 7.84 11.76 5.70
N GLY A 273 8.24 10.83 6.59
CA GLY A 273 9.30 11.04 7.57
C GLY A 273 8.90 11.93 8.75
N ASP A 274 7.59 12.12 8.98
CA ASP A 274 7.07 12.80 10.17
C ASP A 274 6.43 11.77 11.13
N PRO A 275 6.97 11.63 12.35
CA PRO A 275 6.44 10.69 13.34
C PRO A 275 5.01 10.99 13.82
N ASN A 276 4.46 12.18 13.52
CA ASN A 276 3.10 12.58 13.91
C ASN A 276 2.09 12.56 12.76
N THR A 277 2.52 12.23 11.54
CA THR A 277 1.62 12.15 10.39
C THR A 277 0.86 10.83 10.43
N GLU A 278 -0.46 10.88 10.32
CA GLU A 278 -1.28 9.68 10.17
C GLU A 278 -0.91 8.97 8.86
N VAL A 279 -0.88 7.64 8.89
CA VAL A 279 -0.60 6.78 7.74
C VAL A 279 -1.50 7.18 6.57
N SER A 280 -0.93 7.85 5.56
CA SER A 280 -1.68 8.31 4.39
C SER A 280 -1.79 7.19 3.36
N PHE A 281 -3.03 6.82 3.02
CA PHE A 281 -3.30 5.83 1.99
C PHE A 281 -3.35 6.49 0.60
N GLY A 282 -2.86 5.78 -0.42
CA GLY A 282 -2.54 6.30 -1.75
C GLY A 282 -3.63 7.03 -2.55
N GLU A 283 -4.87 7.10 -2.07
CA GLU A 283 -5.93 7.90 -2.69
C GLU A 283 -5.83 9.40 -2.32
N GLU A 284 -5.26 9.76 -1.16
CA GLU A 284 -5.06 11.17 -0.74
C GLU A 284 -3.73 11.78 -1.25
N ALA A 285 -2.70 10.98 -1.48
CA ALA A 285 -1.39 11.48 -1.95
C ALA A 285 -1.44 12.09 -3.37
N ALA A 286 -2.39 11.66 -4.20
CA ALA A 286 -2.61 12.24 -5.53
C ALA A 286 -3.19 13.66 -5.48
N ALA A 287 -3.86 14.05 -4.39
CA ALA A 287 -4.45 15.37 -4.23
C ALA A 287 -3.43 16.42 -3.74
N SER A 288 -2.36 16.00 -3.04
CA SER A 288 -1.30 16.92 -2.56
C SER A 288 -0.28 17.28 -3.66
N ALA A 289 -0.16 16.46 -4.72
CA ALA A 289 0.73 16.71 -5.85
C ALA A 289 0.16 17.68 -6.92
N VAL A 290 -1.11 18.06 -6.81
CA VAL A 290 -1.79 18.99 -7.74
C VAL A 290 -2.25 20.23 -6.97
N GLY A 291 -1.30 20.99 -6.42
CA GLY A 291 -1.67 22.16 -5.63
C GLY A 291 -0.53 23.04 -5.16
N SER A 292 0.20 23.68 -6.07
CA SER A 292 0.54 25.10 -5.94
C SER A 292 1.11 25.66 -7.25
N PRO A 293 0.55 26.77 -7.79
CA PRO A 293 1.12 27.53 -8.90
C PRO A 293 2.35 28.37 -8.51
#